data_AF-A0A7C2MKA6-F1
#
_entry.id   AF-A0A7C2MKA6-F1
#
_cell.length_a   1.000
_cell.length_b   1.000
_cell.length_c   1.000
_cell.angle_alpha   90.00
_cell.angle_beta   90.00
_cell.angle_gamma   90.00
#
_symmetry.space_group_name_H-M   'P 1'
#
loop_
_entity.id
_entity.type
_entity.pdbx_description
1 polymer ?
#
loop_
_entity_poly.entity_id
_entity_poly.type
_entity_poly.pdbx_seq_one_letter_code
_entity_poly.pdbx_strand_id
1 'polypeptide(L)'
;MLTALWELATFFQRTAPTAEASASFFYILLITSSLSQPAYLLTVLSIHREKRSLLLVFVPVLLRFFTFFFLTITFVLTPYGWSYLISPELPFEVGTAVFFGYLFGAIIILVELTRKARSAILRQKYVILLASFTIFQAIGFPLTNYFLTVNHDFPPLGGILQFLTFIAIGVAVMLKEPRIPSSIRGINSFQEVYLSFLTD
;
A
#
# COMPACT_ATOMS: atom_id res chain seq x y z
N MET A 1 5.11 9.67 2.56
CA MET A 1 4.41 10.76 3.26
C MET A 1 3.14 10.27 3.95
N LEU A 2 2.13 9.75 3.23
CA LEU A 2 0.88 9.25 3.85
C LEU A 2 1.09 8.23 4.96
N THR A 3 1.97 7.24 4.74
CA THR A 3 2.27 6.25 5.77
C THR A 3 2.93 6.85 7.02
N ALA A 4 3.81 7.84 6.86
CA ALA A 4 4.43 8.50 8.01
C ALA A 4 3.40 9.30 8.82
N LEU A 5 2.45 9.97 8.15
CA LEU A 5 1.33 10.62 8.82
C LEU A 5 0.45 9.61 9.55
N TRP A 6 0.21 8.45 8.96
CA TRP A 6 -0.52 7.35 9.60
C TRP A 6 0.18 6.83 10.85
N GLU A 7 1.50 6.60 10.80
CA GLU A 7 2.30 6.15 11.95
C GLU A 7 2.28 7.19 13.09
N LEU A 8 2.49 8.47 12.76
CA LEU A 8 2.44 9.56 13.74
C LEU A 8 1.05 9.72 14.35
N ALA A 9 0.00 9.68 13.53
CA ALA A 9 -1.37 9.75 14.00
C ALA A 9 -1.71 8.56 14.90
N THR A 10 -1.24 7.35 14.56
CA THR A 10 -1.39 6.15 15.40
C THR A 10 -0.68 6.33 16.74
N PHE A 11 0.56 6.79 16.73
CA PHE A 11 1.31 7.05 17.96
C PHE A 11 0.59 8.07 18.86
N PHE A 12 0.19 9.22 18.32
CA PHE A 12 -0.50 10.25 19.09
C PHE A 12 -1.90 9.83 19.55
N GLN A 13 -2.63 9.09 18.72
CA GLN A 13 -3.93 8.52 19.10
C GLN A 13 -3.79 7.63 20.34
N ARG A 14 -2.80 6.72 20.35
CA ARG A 14 -2.61 5.78 21.46
C ARG A 14 -2.08 6.44 22.73
N THR A 15 -1.24 7.46 22.60
CA THR A 15 -0.57 8.14 23.73
C THR A 15 -1.28 9.40 24.21
N ALA A 16 -2.44 9.72 23.63
CA ALA A 16 -3.22 10.90 23.97
C ALA A 16 -3.58 10.96 25.47
N PRO A 17 -3.61 12.16 26.08
CA PRO A 17 -3.95 12.30 27.49
C PRO A 17 -5.44 12.08 27.77
N THR A 18 -6.31 12.25 26.77
CA THR A 18 -7.77 12.14 26.89
C THR A 18 -8.38 11.38 25.70
N ALA A 19 -9.57 10.82 25.89
CA ALA A 19 -10.32 10.16 24.83
C ALA A 19 -10.65 11.11 23.66
N GLU A 20 -10.94 12.38 23.95
CA GLU A 20 -11.24 13.41 22.94
C GLU A 20 -10.03 13.73 22.05
N ALA A 21 -8.85 13.86 22.67
CA ALA A 21 -7.59 14.03 21.93
C ALA A 21 -7.28 12.78 21.08
N SER A 22 -7.49 11.59 21.66
CA SER A 22 -7.35 10.32 20.93
C SER A 22 -8.26 10.27 19.70
N ALA A 23 -9.53 10.68 19.85
CA ALA A 23 -10.50 10.71 18.77
C ALA A 23 -10.09 11.63 17.63
N SER A 24 -9.54 12.80 17.94
CA SER A 24 -9.05 13.75 16.93
C SER A 24 -7.94 13.13 16.06
N PHE A 25 -6.96 12.47 16.68
CA PHE A 25 -5.90 11.76 15.95
C PHE A 25 -6.44 10.53 15.21
N PHE A 26 -7.47 9.88 15.73
CA PHE A 26 -8.12 8.76 15.07
C PHE A 26 -8.76 9.14 13.73
N TYR A 27 -9.38 10.32 13.62
CA TYR A 27 -9.89 10.79 12.32
C TYR A 27 -8.78 11.04 11.29
N ILE A 28 -7.63 11.56 11.73
CA ILE A 28 -6.44 11.69 10.86
C ILE A 28 -5.97 10.31 10.40
N LEU A 29 -5.96 9.33 11.30
CA LEU A 29 -5.64 7.94 11.01
C LEU A 29 -6.61 7.32 9.99
N LEU A 30 -7.92 7.56 10.11
CA LEU A 30 -8.94 7.08 9.17
C LEU A 30 -8.73 7.67 7.76
N ILE A 31 -8.48 8.97 7.66
CA ILE A 31 -8.25 9.66 6.39
C ILE A 31 -6.96 9.15 5.73
N THR A 32 -5.86 9.13 6.48
CA THR A 32 -4.54 8.73 5.96
C THR A 32 -4.51 7.26 5.55
N SER A 33 -5.15 6.36 6.32
CA SER A 33 -5.26 4.94 5.96
C SER A 33 -6.14 4.71 4.74
N SER A 34 -7.21 5.50 4.56
CA SER A 34 -8.08 5.37 3.40
C SER A 34 -7.41 5.91 2.14
N LEU A 35 -6.62 7.00 2.24
CA LEU A 35 -5.86 7.54 1.11
C LEU A 35 -4.63 6.69 0.72
N SER A 36 -4.04 5.96 1.65
CA SER A 36 -2.86 5.14 1.35
C SER A 36 -3.17 4.00 0.37
N GLN A 37 -4.39 3.47 0.41
CA GLN A 37 -4.86 2.38 -0.45
C GLN A 37 -4.91 2.76 -1.95
N PRO A 38 -5.66 3.80 -2.38
CA PRO A 38 -5.65 4.24 -3.76
C PRO A 38 -4.28 4.80 -4.17
N ALA A 39 -3.52 5.40 -3.25
CA ALA A 39 -2.16 5.85 -3.56
C ALA A 39 -1.23 4.67 -3.88
N TYR A 40 -1.32 3.58 -3.13
CA TYR A 40 -0.58 2.34 -3.42
C TYR A 40 -1.01 1.76 -4.76
N LEU A 41 -2.32 1.60 -5.00
CA LEU A 41 -2.83 1.06 -6.26
C LEU A 41 -2.44 1.93 -7.46
N LEU A 42 -2.51 3.26 -7.33
CA LEU A 42 -2.03 4.20 -8.33
C LEU A 42 -0.55 4.00 -8.61
N THR A 43 0.28 3.82 -7.56
CA THR A 43 1.72 3.58 -7.70
C THR A 43 1.99 2.34 -8.54
N VAL A 44 1.32 1.23 -8.25
CA VAL A 44 1.48 -0.01 -9.01
C VAL A 44 0.97 0.14 -10.45
N LEU A 45 -0.20 0.77 -10.64
CA LEU A 45 -0.77 0.99 -11.98
C LEU A 45 0.06 1.94 -12.85
N SER A 46 0.75 2.91 -12.24
CA SER A 46 1.61 3.87 -12.95
C SER A 46 2.80 3.21 -13.64
N ILE A 47 3.12 1.97 -13.28
CA ILE A 47 4.15 1.16 -13.94
C ILE A 47 3.70 0.74 -15.35
N HIS A 48 2.39 0.65 -15.62
CA HIS A 48 1.86 0.04 -16.85
C HIS A 48 1.04 0.96 -17.77
N ARG A 49 0.31 1.96 -17.24
CA ARG A 49 -0.73 2.69 -18.02
C ARG A 49 -0.53 4.21 -18.07
N GLU A 50 -1.17 4.82 -19.07
CA GLU A 50 -1.23 6.28 -19.24
C GLU A 50 -1.95 6.99 -18.09
N LYS A 51 -1.52 8.22 -17.80
CA LYS A 51 -1.75 8.90 -16.51
C LYS A 51 -3.18 9.39 -16.25
N ARG A 52 -4.00 9.67 -17.27
CA ARG A 52 -5.25 10.43 -17.09
C ARG A 52 -6.41 9.62 -16.50
N SER A 53 -6.59 8.36 -16.90
CA SER A 53 -7.65 7.50 -16.34
C SER A 53 -7.26 6.87 -14.99
N LEU A 54 -5.99 7.00 -14.58
CA LEU A 54 -5.49 6.41 -13.34
C LEU A 54 -6.03 7.11 -12.09
N LEU A 55 -6.44 8.38 -12.17
CA LEU A 55 -7.01 9.07 -11.00
C LEU A 55 -8.38 8.51 -10.57
N LEU A 56 -9.04 7.73 -11.42
CA LEU A 56 -10.31 7.07 -11.09
C LEU A 56 -10.19 6.08 -9.93
N VAL A 57 -8.98 5.58 -9.60
CA VAL A 57 -8.81 4.75 -8.41
C VAL A 57 -9.10 5.48 -7.10
N PHE A 58 -9.21 6.82 -7.08
CA PHE A 58 -9.63 7.55 -5.88
C PHE A 58 -11.14 7.62 -5.67
N VAL A 59 -11.96 7.27 -6.68
CA VAL A 59 -13.43 7.40 -6.57
C VAL A 59 -14.01 6.58 -5.41
N PRO A 60 -13.63 5.30 -5.19
CA PRO A 60 -14.13 4.54 -4.05
C PRO A 60 -13.73 5.15 -2.68
N VAL A 61 -12.63 5.90 -2.61
CA VAL A 61 -12.22 6.59 -1.39
C VAL A 61 -13.17 7.72 -1.01
N LEU A 62 -13.80 8.37 -1.98
CA LEU A 62 -14.79 9.42 -1.71
C LEU A 62 -16.03 8.83 -1.02
N LEU A 63 -16.47 7.65 -1.47
CA LEU A 63 -17.51 6.90 -0.79
C LEU A 63 -17.08 6.54 0.63
N ARG A 64 -15.84 6.08 0.82
CA ARG A 64 -15.29 5.78 2.16
C ARG A 64 -15.32 7.00 3.08
N PHE A 65 -14.93 8.18 2.60
CA PHE A 65 -14.99 9.39 3.42
C PHE A 65 -16.41 9.76 3.83
N PHE A 66 -17.39 9.56 2.96
CA PHE A 66 -18.79 9.77 3.31
C PHE A 66 -19.23 8.85 4.44
N THR A 67 -18.76 7.59 4.48
CA THR A 67 -19.11 6.66 5.57
C THR A 67 -18.65 7.13 6.96
N PHE A 68 -17.58 7.95 7.05
CA PHE A 68 -17.04 8.37 8.35
C PHE A 68 -18.02 9.18 9.20
N PHE A 69 -18.91 9.94 8.57
CA PHE A 69 -19.93 10.73 9.27
C PHE A 69 -20.97 9.87 9.99
N PHE A 70 -21.07 8.60 9.63
CA PHE A 70 -22.06 7.66 10.14
C PHE A 70 -21.42 6.54 10.98
N LEU A 71 -20.12 6.63 11.28
CA LEU A 71 -19.46 5.64 12.12
C LEU A 71 -19.70 5.94 13.60
N THR A 72 -20.25 4.96 14.31
CA THR A 72 -20.27 4.96 15.77
C THR A 72 -18.95 4.40 16.30
N ILE A 73 -18.12 5.25 16.92
CA ILE A 73 -16.79 4.89 17.41
C ILE A 73 -16.72 5.10 18.93
N THR A 74 -16.32 4.08 19.66
CA THR A 74 -16.07 4.13 21.11
C THR A 74 -14.58 3.96 21.39
N PHE A 75 -14.03 4.77 22.28
CA PHE A 75 -12.61 4.71 22.66
C PHE A 75 -12.44 4.03 24.01
N VAL A 76 -11.50 3.10 24.10
CA VAL A 76 -11.23 2.29 25.28
C VAL A 76 -9.75 2.37 25.62
N LEU A 77 -9.42 2.62 26.88
CA LEU A 77 -8.04 2.64 27.33
C LEU A 77 -7.55 1.21 27.61
N THR A 78 -6.43 0.81 27.02
CA THR A 78 -5.82 -0.52 27.20
C THR A 78 -4.38 -0.40 27.72
N PRO A 79 -3.71 -1.51 28.10
CA PRO A 79 -2.30 -1.48 28.51
C PRO A 79 -1.36 -0.91 27.45
N TYR A 80 -1.78 -0.89 26.18
CA TYR A 80 -1.04 -0.36 25.04
C TYR A 80 -1.52 1.03 24.61
N GLY A 81 -2.22 1.76 25.48
CA GLY A 81 -2.79 3.09 25.21
C GLY A 81 -4.24 3.04 24.71
N TRP A 82 -4.72 4.13 24.12
CA TRP A 82 -6.08 4.19 23.61
C TRP A 82 -6.28 3.24 22.42
N SER A 83 -7.34 2.45 22.48
CA SER A 83 -7.88 1.64 21.40
C SER A 83 -9.26 2.16 21.00
N TYR A 84 -9.81 1.61 19.92
CA TYR A 84 -11.10 2.01 19.37
C TYR A 84 -11.95 0.79 19.03
N LEU A 85 -13.26 0.96 19.16
CA LEU A 85 -14.30 0.02 18.78
C LEU A 85 -15.21 0.72 17.79
N ILE A 86 -15.48 0.07 16.66
CA ILE A 86 -16.41 0.57 15.66
C ILE A 86 -17.61 -0.37 15.64
N SER A 87 -18.82 0.18 15.78
CA SER A 87 -20.03 -0.62 15.69
C SER A 87 -20.13 -1.28 14.31
N PRO A 88 -20.50 -2.58 14.24
CA PRO A 88 -20.66 -3.30 12.98
C PRO A 88 -21.96 -2.89 12.29
N GLU A 89 -22.00 -1.66 11.80
CA GLU A 89 -23.13 -1.07 11.10
C GLU A 89 -22.81 -0.96 9.59
N LEU A 90 -23.82 -0.69 8.77
CA LEU A 90 -23.69 -0.56 7.32
C LEU A 90 -22.50 0.35 6.88
N PRO A 91 -22.22 1.51 7.49
CA PRO A 91 -21.08 2.34 7.10
C PRO A 91 -19.72 1.66 7.33
N PHE A 92 -19.60 0.83 8.36
CA PHE A 92 -18.41 0.03 8.63
C PHE A 92 -18.25 -1.09 7.59
N GLU A 93 -19.33 -1.77 7.24
CA GLU A 93 -19.33 -2.83 6.22
C GLU A 93 -18.97 -2.29 4.83
N VAL A 94 -19.58 -1.18 4.40
CA VAL A 94 -19.27 -0.53 3.12
C VAL A 94 -17.79 -0.14 3.06
N GLY A 95 -17.26 0.44 4.13
CA GLY A 95 -15.85 0.80 4.14
C GLY A 95 -14.89 -0.38 4.18
N THR A 96 -15.29 -1.46 4.82
CA THR A 96 -14.55 -2.74 4.81
C THR A 96 -14.54 -3.33 3.40
N ALA A 97 -15.67 -3.29 2.69
CA ALA A 97 -15.76 -3.73 1.30
C ALA A 97 -14.87 -2.89 0.37
N VAL A 98 -14.85 -1.56 0.53
CA VAL A 98 -13.94 -0.67 -0.22
C VAL A 98 -12.47 -1.03 0.04
N PHE A 99 -12.11 -1.23 1.30
CA PHE A 99 -10.75 -1.63 1.70
C PHE A 99 -10.32 -2.94 1.04
N PHE A 100 -11.13 -3.99 1.15
CA PHE A 100 -10.83 -5.26 0.48
C PHE A 100 -10.81 -5.13 -1.03
N GLY A 101 -11.68 -4.31 -1.62
CA GLY A 101 -11.65 -3.99 -3.05
C GLY A 101 -10.29 -3.45 -3.51
N TYR A 102 -9.68 -2.54 -2.74
CA TYR A 102 -8.33 -2.05 -3.02
C TYR A 102 -7.26 -3.13 -2.86
N LEU A 103 -7.34 -3.95 -1.81
CA LEU A 103 -6.40 -5.06 -1.60
C LEU A 103 -6.42 -6.03 -2.78
N PHE A 104 -7.61 -6.48 -3.19
CA PHE A 104 -7.77 -7.38 -4.34
C PHE A 104 -7.30 -6.73 -5.63
N GLY A 105 -7.65 -5.46 -5.87
CA GLY A 105 -7.18 -4.71 -7.03
C GLY A 105 -5.65 -4.67 -7.09
N ALA A 106 -4.99 -4.35 -5.98
CA ALA A 106 -3.53 -4.32 -5.91
C ALA A 106 -2.89 -5.70 -6.18
N ILE A 107 -3.45 -6.78 -5.60
CA ILE A 107 -2.98 -8.15 -5.85
C ILE A 107 -3.11 -8.51 -7.33
N ILE A 108 -4.27 -8.25 -7.95
CA ILE A 108 -4.51 -8.57 -9.37
C ILE A 108 -3.47 -7.88 -10.26
N ILE A 109 -3.23 -6.59 -10.05
CA ILE A 109 -2.24 -5.85 -10.84
C ILE A 109 -0.82 -6.35 -10.58
N LEU A 110 -0.45 -6.65 -9.34
CA LEU A 110 0.88 -7.20 -9.02
C LEU A 110 1.09 -8.58 -9.64
N VAL A 111 0.06 -9.44 -9.66
CA VAL A 111 0.08 -10.72 -10.37
C VAL A 111 0.24 -10.52 -11.87
N GLU A 112 -0.51 -9.57 -12.45
CA GLU A 112 -0.40 -9.24 -13.88
C GLU A 112 1.00 -8.75 -14.24
N LEU A 113 1.57 -7.83 -13.45
CA LEU A 113 2.94 -7.34 -13.62
C LEU A 113 3.96 -8.48 -13.53
N THR A 114 3.79 -9.37 -12.55
CA THR A 114 4.66 -10.55 -12.37
C THR A 114 4.61 -11.47 -13.59
N ARG A 115 3.42 -11.72 -14.15
CA ARG A 115 3.23 -12.58 -15.32
C ARG A 115 3.76 -11.95 -16.61
N LYS A 116 3.65 -10.63 -16.75
CA LYS A 116 4.10 -9.87 -17.93
C LYS A 116 5.56 -9.42 -17.89
N ALA A 117 6.27 -9.70 -16.78
CA ALA A 117 7.66 -9.28 -16.63
C ALA A 117 8.58 -9.97 -17.66
N ARG A 118 9.31 -9.15 -18.44
CA ARG A 118 10.20 -9.64 -19.51
C ARG A 118 11.54 -10.17 -18.99
N SER A 119 12.07 -9.60 -17.91
CA SER A 119 13.33 -10.05 -17.30
C SER A 119 13.09 -10.86 -16.03
N ALA A 120 13.95 -11.84 -15.77
CA ALA A 120 13.88 -12.68 -14.57
C ALA A 120 13.97 -11.84 -13.27
N ILE A 121 14.73 -10.74 -13.32
CA ILE A 121 14.92 -9.85 -12.18
C ILE A 121 13.73 -8.94 -11.97
N LEU A 122 13.15 -8.39 -13.03
CA LEU A 122 11.90 -7.63 -12.91
C LEU A 122 10.79 -8.53 -12.36
N ARG A 123 10.72 -9.79 -12.81
CA ARG A 123 9.81 -10.79 -12.24
C ARG A 123 10.09 -11.02 -10.75
N GLN A 124 11.35 -11.18 -10.36
CA GLN A 124 11.74 -11.35 -8.95
C GLN A 124 11.33 -10.17 -8.09
N LYS A 125 11.51 -8.93 -8.57
CA LYS A 125 11.04 -7.71 -7.88
C LYS A 125 9.53 -7.76 -7.64
N TYR A 126 8.77 -8.06 -8.68
CA TYR A 126 7.31 -8.12 -8.56
C TYR A 126 6.84 -9.27 -7.67
N VAL A 127 7.52 -10.42 -7.67
CA VAL A 127 7.23 -11.51 -6.73
C VAL A 127 7.45 -11.07 -5.28
N ILE A 128 8.54 -10.36 -4.98
CA ILE A 128 8.80 -9.84 -3.63
C ILE A 128 7.71 -8.85 -3.21
N LEU A 129 7.33 -7.94 -4.10
CA LEU A 129 6.27 -6.97 -3.82
C LEU A 129 4.91 -7.66 -3.63
N LEU A 130 4.56 -8.62 -4.49
CA LEU A 130 3.32 -9.39 -4.39
C LEU A 130 3.26 -10.20 -3.09
N ALA A 131 4.33 -10.94 -2.77
CA ALA A 131 4.38 -11.77 -1.57
C ALA A 131 4.31 -10.91 -0.30
N SER A 132 5.10 -9.84 -0.22
CA SER A 132 5.10 -8.94 0.95
C SER A 132 3.78 -8.22 1.13
N PHE A 133 3.18 -7.70 0.04
CA PHE A 133 1.86 -7.08 0.10
C PHE A 133 0.79 -8.09 0.55
N THR A 134 0.80 -9.31 0.00
CA THR A 134 -0.19 -10.33 0.37
C THR A 134 -0.08 -10.72 1.84
N ILE A 135 1.13 -11.04 2.31
CA ILE A 135 1.36 -11.52 3.67
C ILE A 135 1.12 -10.40 4.69
N PHE A 136 1.73 -9.24 4.51
CA PHE A 136 1.72 -8.19 5.54
C PHE A 136 0.49 -7.28 5.44
N GLN A 137 0.08 -6.89 4.23
CA GLN A 137 -0.99 -5.91 4.04
C GLN A 137 -2.35 -6.57 3.84
N ALA A 138 -2.45 -7.61 3.00
CA ALA A 138 -3.74 -8.23 2.69
C ALA A 138 -4.20 -9.26 3.74
N ILE A 139 -3.26 -9.86 4.48
CA ILE A 139 -3.57 -10.86 5.54
C ILE A 139 -3.24 -10.28 6.91
N GLY A 140 -1.99 -9.90 7.14
CA GLY A 140 -1.50 -9.48 8.46
C GLY A 140 -2.25 -8.28 9.04
N PHE A 141 -2.47 -7.24 8.24
CA PHE A 141 -3.09 -5.99 8.70
C PHE A 141 -4.57 -6.17 9.06
N PRO A 142 -5.43 -6.78 8.22
CA PRO A 142 -6.81 -7.12 8.60
C PRO A 142 -6.87 -8.03 9.82
N LEU A 143 -6.00 -9.04 9.89
CA LEU A 143 -6.01 -9.99 11.01
C LEU A 143 -5.62 -9.33 12.33
N THR A 144 -4.61 -8.43 12.31
CA THR A 144 -4.21 -7.64 13.48
C THR A 144 -5.35 -6.73 13.94
N ASN A 145 -6.03 -6.04 13.02
CA ASN A 145 -7.17 -5.19 13.37
C ASN A 145 -8.36 -6.00 13.92
N TYR A 146 -8.61 -7.18 13.35
CA TYR A 146 -9.61 -8.11 13.87
C TYR A 146 -9.28 -8.54 15.30
N PHE A 147 -8.04 -8.96 15.56
CA PHE A 147 -7.62 -9.33 16.91
C PHE A 147 -7.69 -8.18 17.91
N LEU A 148 -7.36 -6.95 17.51
CA LEU A 148 -7.52 -5.76 18.36
C LEU A 148 -9.00 -5.47 18.71
N THR A 149 -9.92 -5.86 17.84
CA THR A 149 -11.37 -5.70 18.05
C THR A 149 -11.91 -6.78 18.99
N VAL A 150 -11.41 -8.02 18.89
CA VAL A 150 -11.85 -9.15 19.73
C VAL A 150 -11.16 -9.20 21.10
N ASN A 151 -9.88 -8.83 21.15
CA ASN A 151 -9.06 -8.84 22.36
C ASN A 151 -8.28 -7.51 22.47
N HIS A 152 -8.69 -6.67 23.41
CA HIS A 152 -8.10 -5.35 23.63
C HIS A 152 -6.68 -5.38 24.21
N ASP A 153 -6.27 -6.51 24.78
CA ASP A 153 -4.91 -6.76 25.26
C ASP A 153 -4.01 -7.34 24.15
N PHE A 154 -4.50 -7.48 22.92
CA PHE A 154 -3.65 -7.84 21.80
C PHE A 154 -2.72 -6.67 21.43
N PRO A 155 -1.41 -6.90 21.25
CA PRO A 155 -0.49 -5.82 20.90
C PRO A 155 -0.77 -5.28 19.49
N PRO A 156 -0.66 -3.95 19.27
CA PRO A 156 -0.85 -3.38 17.94
C PRO A 156 0.35 -3.66 17.03
N LEU A 157 0.20 -4.64 16.14
CA LEU A 157 1.27 -5.05 15.22
C LEU A 157 1.30 -4.28 13.90
N GLY A 158 0.37 -3.34 13.67
CA GLY A 158 0.22 -2.62 12.40
C GLY A 158 1.51 -1.95 11.91
N GLY A 159 2.22 -1.23 12.79
CA GLY A 159 3.49 -0.58 12.43
C GLY A 159 4.61 -1.57 12.11
N ILE A 160 4.65 -2.73 12.77
CA ILE A 160 5.62 -3.80 12.46
C ILE A 160 5.37 -4.36 11.06
N LEU A 161 4.10 -4.63 10.72
CA LEU A 161 3.72 -5.11 9.39
C LEU A 161 4.06 -4.09 8.30
N GLN A 162 3.83 -2.80 8.58
CA GLN A 162 4.19 -1.71 7.68
C GLN A 162 5.70 -1.61 7.48
N PHE A 163 6.48 -1.72 8.56
CA PHE A 163 7.94 -1.73 8.51
C PHE A 163 8.48 -2.91 7.68
N LEU A 164 7.97 -4.12 7.89
CA LEU A 164 8.34 -5.31 7.09
C LEU A 164 8.01 -5.12 5.61
N THR A 165 6.88 -4.47 5.30
CA THR A 165 6.51 -4.12 3.93
C THR A 165 7.54 -3.17 3.30
N PHE A 166 7.99 -2.15 4.03
CA PHE A 166 9.03 -1.24 3.54
C PHE A 166 10.38 -1.91 3.35
N ILE A 167 10.77 -2.83 4.23
CA ILE A 167 11.98 -3.65 4.04
C ILE A 167 11.88 -4.42 2.73
N ALA A 168 10.75 -5.09 2.49
CA ALA A 168 10.56 -5.87 1.26
C ALA A 168 10.61 -4.99 -0.01
N ILE A 169 10.02 -3.79 0.04
CA ILE A 169 10.15 -2.80 -1.04
C ILE A 169 11.61 -2.40 -1.24
N GLY A 170 12.35 -2.12 -0.15
CA GLY A 170 13.77 -1.78 -0.19
C GLY A 170 14.60 -2.88 -0.85
N VAL A 171 14.39 -4.13 -0.45
CA VAL A 171 15.05 -5.30 -1.06
C VAL A 171 14.72 -5.40 -2.56
N ALA A 172 13.45 -5.24 -2.95
CA ALA A 172 13.05 -5.29 -4.36
C ALA A 172 13.72 -4.17 -5.19
N VAL A 173 13.87 -2.96 -4.63
CA VAL A 173 14.54 -1.85 -5.30
C VAL A 173 16.04 -2.10 -5.46
N MET A 174 16.68 -2.70 -4.44
CA MET A 174 18.12 -2.98 -4.45
C MET A 174 18.54 -4.08 -5.43
N LEU A 175 17.61 -4.94 -5.87
CA LEU A 175 17.90 -5.91 -6.92
C LEU A 175 18.25 -5.18 -8.23
N LYS A 176 19.48 -5.37 -8.71
CA LYS A 176 19.95 -4.79 -9.98
C LYS A 176 19.93 -5.86 -11.06
N GLU A 177 19.58 -5.48 -12.28
CA GLU A 177 19.84 -6.34 -13.43
C GLU A 177 21.35 -6.53 -13.58
N PRO A 178 21.86 -7.75 -13.83
CA PRO A 178 23.23 -7.93 -14.27
C PRO A 178 23.33 -7.08 -15.52
N ARG A 179 24.28 -6.14 -15.52
CA ARG A 179 24.52 -5.26 -16.65
C ARG A 179 24.50 -6.13 -17.90
N ILE A 180 23.64 -5.78 -18.86
CA ILE A 180 23.78 -6.28 -20.23
C ILE A 180 25.28 -6.17 -20.52
N PRO A 181 25.98 -7.26 -20.86
CA PRO A 181 27.40 -7.17 -21.13
C PRO A 181 27.59 -6.04 -22.13
N SER A 182 28.49 -5.12 -21.80
CA SER A 182 28.84 -3.93 -22.57
C SER A 182 29.50 -4.27 -23.92
N SER A 183 29.14 -5.40 -24.51
CA SER A 183 29.53 -5.85 -25.85
C SER A 183 28.85 -5.04 -26.96
N ILE A 184 27.79 -4.27 -26.66
CA ILE A 184 27.17 -3.31 -27.60
C ILE A 184 27.69 -1.88 -27.35
N ARG A 185 28.66 -1.69 -26.45
CA ARG A 185 29.29 -0.38 -26.22
C ARG A 185 30.42 -0.06 -27.22
N GLY A 186 30.52 -0.86 -28.29
CA GLY A 186 31.52 -0.76 -29.36
C GLY A 186 30.95 -0.41 -30.74
N ILE A 187 29.65 -0.18 -30.89
CA ILE A 187 29.08 0.40 -32.13
C ILE A 187 28.78 1.86 -31.82
N ASN A 188 29.82 2.69 -31.96
CA ASN A 188 29.79 4.10 -31.60
C ASN A 188 29.37 5.03 -32.74
N SER A 189 28.79 4.52 -33.83
CA SER A 189 28.12 5.42 -34.75
C SER A 189 26.89 4.78 -35.39
N PHE A 190 25.76 5.47 -35.23
CA PHE A 190 24.56 5.29 -36.06
C PHE A 190 24.90 5.41 -37.57
N GLN A 191 26.01 6.09 -37.87
CA GLN A 191 26.58 6.30 -39.18
C GLN A 191 27.14 5.01 -39.82
N GLU A 192 27.79 4.12 -39.06
CA GLU A 192 28.24 2.81 -39.58
C GLU A 192 27.07 1.92 -39.98
N VAL A 193 26.00 1.90 -39.18
CA VAL A 193 24.77 1.14 -39.47
C VAL A 193 24.06 1.71 -40.70
N TYR A 194 24.03 3.04 -40.85
CA TYR A 194 23.43 3.69 -42.01
C TYR A 194 24.25 3.49 -43.30
N LEU A 195 25.58 3.56 -43.20
CA LEU A 195 26.48 3.37 -44.34
C LEU A 195 26.44 1.95 -44.89
N SER A 196 26.26 0.92 -44.03
CA SER A 196 26.14 -0.46 -44.51
C SER A 196 24.90 -0.73 -45.36
N PHE A 197 23.85 0.10 -45.27
CA PHE A 197 22.66 -0.02 -46.13
C PHE A 197 22.78 0.75 -47.45
N LEU A 198 23.85 1.51 -47.65
CA LEU A 198 24.06 2.35 -48.84
C LEU A 198 25.18 1.84 -49.76
N THR A 199 25.88 0.77 -49.38
CA THR A 199 27.00 0.20 -50.14
C THR A 199 26.71 -1.17 -50.77
N ASP A 200 25.43 -1.47 -51.05
CA ASP A 200 25.08 -2.55 -51.99
C ASP A 200 25.00 -2.01 -53.44
#